data_AF-A0A9E0PD55-F1
#
_entry.id   AF-A0A9E0PD55-F1
#
_cell.length_a   1.000
_cell.length_b   1.000
_cell.length_c   1.000
_cell.angle_alpha   90.00
_cell.angle_beta   90.00
_cell.angle_gamma   90.00
#
_symmetry.space_group_name_H-M   'P 1'
#
loop_
_entity.id
_entity.type
_entity.pdbx_description
1 polymer ?
#
loop_
_entity_poly.entity_id
_entity_poly.type
_entity_poly.pdbx_seq_one_letter_code
_entity_poly.pdbx_strand_id
1 'polypeptide(L)' 'MLARIYRPAKNAMQSGKAKTKDWLLEFAPQDARASDPLMGWTQTRDTDGQIRLSFDTSEDAVAYAQAHAIPFQLFDPKP' A
#
# COMPACT_ATOMS: atom_id res chain seq x y z
N MET A 1 0.18 -1.86 -12.79
CA MET A 1 0.66 -1.54 -11.44
C MET A 1 0.50 -0.05 -11.19
N LEU A 2 -0.42 0.32 -10.31
CA LEU A 2 -0.52 1.68 -9.77
C LEU A 2 -0.15 1.60 -8.29
N ALA A 3 0.80 2.39 -7.82
CA ALA A 3 1.16 2.47 -6.41
C ALA A 3 0.40 3.60 -5.72
N ARG A 4 0.13 3.41 -4.43
CA ARG A 4 -0.47 4.41 -3.55
C ARG A 4 0.58 4.78 -2.52
N ILE A 5 0.92 6.07 -2.47
CA ILE A 5 1.84 6.63 -1.49
C ILE A 5 0.99 7.40 -0.48
N TYR A 6 1.01 6.98 0.78
CA TYR A 6 0.17 7.58 1.81
C TYR A 6 0.71 7.37 3.22
N ARG A 7 0.23 8.17 4.17
CA ARG A 7 0.47 7.96 5.60
C ARG A 7 -0.75 7.29 6.25
N PRO A 8 -0.59 6.15 6.95
CA PRO A 8 -1.71 5.45 7.56
C PRO A 8 -2.48 6.34 8.56
N ALA A 9 -3.80 6.33 8.44
CA ALA A 9 -4.66 6.96 9.44
C ALA A 9 -4.56 6.19 10.78
N LYS A 10 -4.78 6.91 11.88
CA LYS A 10 -4.87 6.30 13.21
C LYS A 10 -6.03 5.28 13.23
N ASN A 11 -5.77 4.09 13.75
CA ASN A 11 -6.83 3.10 13.98
C ASN A 11 -7.85 3.66 14.97
N ALA A 12 -9.14 3.71 14.59
CA ALA A 12 -10.21 4.25 15.42
C ALA A 12 -10.41 3.48 16.74
N MET A 13 -10.12 2.18 16.75
CA MET A 13 -10.30 1.31 17.93
C MET A 13 -9.12 1.34 18.90
N GLN A 14 -8.00 2.01 18.55
CA GLN A 14 -6.78 1.98 19.34
C GLN A 14 -6.22 3.39 19.57
N SER A 15 -5.62 3.61 20.75
CA SER A 15 -5.00 4.90 21.07
C SER A 15 -3.60 5.10 20.46
N GLY A 16 -2.95 4.02 19.99
CA GLY A 16 -1.58 4.04 19.47
C GLY A 16 -1.43 4.86 18.18
N LYS A 17 -0.34 5.65 18.10
CA LYS A 17 0.00 6.50 16.94
C LYS A 17 1.35 6.16 16.28
N ALA A 18 2.01 5.09 16.71
CA ALA A 18 3.35 4.77 16.24
C ALA A 18 3.40 4.56 14.71
N LYS A 19 2.43 3.83 14.17
CA LYS A 19 2.35 3.46 12.74
C LYS A 19 1.81 4.56 11.82
N THR A 20 1.50 5.75 12.35
CA THR A 20 0.96 6.86 11.56
C THR A 20 2.04 7.87 11.18
N LYS A 21 3.31 7.61 11.47
CA LYS A 21 4.42 8.53 11.17
C LYS A 21 5.03 8.26 9.81
N ASP A 22 5.19 6.98 9.49
CA ASP A 22 5.88 6.52 8.31
C ASP A 22 4.99 6.66 7.06
N TRP A 23 5.62 6.93 5.93
CA TRP A 23 4.99 6.89 4.62
C TRP A 23 5.05 5.48 4.06
N LEU A 24 3.94 5.01 3.52
CA LEU A 24 3.85 3.70 2.89
C LEU A 24 3.62 3.84 1.40
N LEU A 25 4.32 3.01 0.64
CA LEU A 25 4.04 2.73 -0.77
C LEU A 25 3.46 1.32 -0.86
N GLU A 26 2.20 1.23 -1.30
CA GLU A 26 1.48 -0.03 -1.52
C GLU A 26 1.00 -0.13 -2.97
N PHE A 27 1.10 -1.31 -3.56
CA PHE A 27 0.58 -1.56 -4.91
C PHE A 27 -0.93 -1.79 -4.87
N ALA A 28 -1.65 -1.15 -5.80
CA ALA A 28 -3.07 -1.43 -6.01
C ALA A 28 -3.22 -2.83 -6.61
N PRO A 29 -4.18 -3.63 -6.12
CA PRO A 29 -4.39 -4.98 -6.63
C PRO A 29 -4.75 -4.93 -8.11
N GLN A 30 -4.04 -5.69 -8.93
CA GLN A 30 -4.29 -5.74 -10.37
C GLN A 30 -5.42 -6.71 -10.71
N ASP A 31 -5.53 -7.81 -9.97
CA ASP A 31 -6.53 -8.86 -10.18
C ASP A 31 -7.51 -8.94 -9.00
N ALA A 32 -8.76 -9.28 -9.33
CA ALA A 32 -9.76 -9.60 -8.33
C ALA A 32 -9.42 -10.91 -7.62
N ARG A 33 -9.67 -10.94 -6.31
CA ARG A 33 -9.57 -12.16 -5.52
C ARG A 33 -10.69 -13.12 -5.92
N ALA A 34 -10.36 -14.38 -6.16
CA ALA A 34 -11.32 -15.43 -6.50
C ALA A 34 -11.36 -16.50 -5.40
N SER A 35 -12.50 -17.17 -5.25
CA SER A 35 -12.62 -18.36 -4.40
C SER A 35 -12.17 -19.59 -5.16
N ASP A 36 -11.35 -20.43 -4.54
CA ASP A 36 -11.03 -21.76 -5.03
C ASP A 36 -12.28 -22.68 -4.96
N PRO A 37 -12.66 -23.39 -6.04
CA PRO A 37 -13.87 -24.22 -6.05
C PRO A 37 -13.83 -25.45 -5.14
N LEU A 38 -12.65 -25.95 -4.78
CA LEU A 38 -12.51 -27.22 -4.05
C LEU A 38 -12.47 -26.99 -2.55
N MET A 39 -11.57 -26.10 -2.10
CA MET A 39 -11.30 -25.83 -0.69
C MET A 39 -11.87 -24.49 -0.21
N GLY A 40 -12.33 -23.63 -1.12
CA GLY A 40 -12.88 -22.31 -0.78
C GLY A 40 -11.83 -21.26 -0.43
N TRP A 41 -10.54 -21.52 -0.65
CA TRP A 41 -9.47 -20.57 -0.34
C TRP A 41 -9.50 -19.35 -1.25
N THR A 42 -9.15 -18.19 -0.71
CA THR A 42 -9.02 -16.98 -1.51
C THR A 42 -7.72 -17.02 -2.30
N GLN A 43 -7.80 -17.10 -3.62
CA GLN A 43 -6.67 -17.06 -4.54
C GLN A 43 -6.56 -15.68 -5.22
N THR A 44 -5.33 -15.30 -5.52
CA THR A 44 -4.99 -14.15 -6.36
C THR A 44 -3.79 -14.53 -7.22
N ARG A 45 -3.71 -14.00 -8.44
CA ARG A 45 -2.53 -14.15 -9.31
C ARG A 45 -1.50 -13.04 -9.10
N ASP A 46 -1.91 -11.96 -8.46
CA ASP A 46 -1.09 -10.80 -8.17
C ASP A 46 -0.18 -11.04 -6.95
N THR A 47 1.13 -10.93 -7.16
CA THR A 47 2.17 -11.01 -6.12
C THR A 47 2.42 -9.66 -5.44
N ASP A 48 2.17 -8.56 -6.15
CA ASP A 48 2.58 -7.22 -5.76
C ASP A 48 1.71 -6.68 -4.62
N GLY A 49 0.48 -7.16 -4.51
CA GLY A 49 -0.42 -6.85 -3.39
C GLY A 49 0.10 -7.27 -2.01
N GLN A 50 1.17 -8.08 -1.95
CA GLN A 50 1.84 -8.45 -0.70
C GLN A 50 2.95 -7.47 -0.30
N ILE A 51 3.44 -6.67 -1.24
CA ILE A 51 4.61 -5.80 -1.04
C ILE A 51 4.17 -4.47 -0.44
N ARG A 52 4.83 -4.07 0.64
CA ARG A 52 4.67 -2.78 1.30
C ARG A 52 6.03 -2.21 1.63
N LEU A 53 6.30 -1.00 1.17
CA LEU A 53 7.55 -0.31 1.42
C LEU A 53 7.28 0.87 2.35
N SER A 54 8.12 1.03 3.37
CA SER A 54 8.05 2.13 4.34
C SER A 54 9.18 3.14 4.11
N PHE A 55 8.83 4.42 4.18
CA PHE A 55 9.73 5.56 3.99
C PHE A 55 9.53 6.59 5.10
N ASP A 56 10.57 7.36 5.39
CA ASP A 56 10.49 8.43 6.39
C ASP A 56 9.78 9.67 5.82
N THR A 57 9.95 9.96 4.53
CA THR A 57 9.38 11.12 3.85
C THR A 57 8.54 10.75 2.62
N SER A 58 7.64 11.65 2.22
CA SER A 58 6.84 11.52 0.99
C SER A 58 7.73 11.56 -0.25
N GLU A 59 8.75 12.40 -0.20
CA GLU A 59 9.69 12.66 -1.27
C GLU A 59 10.52 11.42 -1.57
N ASP A 60 10.97 10.68 -0.55
CA ASP A 60 11.71 9.42 -0.73
C ASP A 60 10.85 8.35 -1.41
N ALA A 61 9.58 8.24 -1.00
CA ALA A 61 8.65 7.30 -1.62
C ALA A 61 8.37 7.67 -3.09
N VAL A 62 8.23 8.95 -3.40
CA VAL A 62 8.04 9.46 -4.76
C VAL A 62 9.30 9.23 -5.61
N ALA A 63 10.49 9.52 -5.07
CA ALA A 63 11.75 9.30 -5.75
C ALA A 63 11.96 7.81 -6.09
N TYR A 64 11.63 6.91 -5.15
CA TYR A 64 11.67 5.47 -5.39
C TYR A 64 10.70 5.06 -6.53
N ALA A 65 9.46 5.55 -6.50
CA ALA A 65 8.47 5.26 -7.52
C ALA A 65 8.90 5.76 -8.91
N GLN A 66 9.47 6.96 -8.98
CA GLN A 66 10.00 7.53 -10.22
C GLN A 66 11.21 6.74 -10.76
N ALA A 67 12.15 6.38 -9.89
CA ALA A 67 13.34 5.61 -10.26
C ALA A 67 13.00 4.23 -10.86
N HIS A 68 11.93 3.61 -10.38
CA HIS A 68 11.45 2.30 -10.85
C HIS A 68 10.36 2.42 -11.93
N ALA A 69 10.08 3.63 -12.42
CA ALA A 69 9.03 3.91 -13.40
C ALA A 69 7.63 3.36 -12.99
N ILE A 70 7.33 3.40 -11.69
CA ILE A 70 6.06 2.93 -11.14
C ILE A 70 5.06 4.10 -11.16
N PRO A 71 3.92 3.98 -11.86
CA PRO A 71 2.84 4.95 -11.76
C PRO A 71 2.32 5.04 -10.32
N PHE A 72 2.19 6.24 -9.76
CA PHE A 72 1.77 6.41 -8.37
C PHE A 72 0.71 7.50 -8.17
N GLN A 73 -0.03 7.39 -7.08
CA GLN A 73 -0.93 8.41 -6.54
C GLN A 73 -0.48 8.79 -5.13
N LEU A 74 -0.25 10.09 -4.89
CA LEU A 74 0.08 10.62 -3.58
C LEU A 74 -1.20 11.02 -2.85
N PHE A 75 -1.35 10.57 -1.61
CA PHE A 75 -2.44 10.94 -0.72
C PHE A 75 -1.89 11.66 0.50
N ASP A 76 -2.25 12.93 0.64
CA ASP A 76 -1.86 13.72 1.80
C ASP A 76 -2.53 13.17 3.09
N PRO A 77 -1.80 13.15 4.21
CA PRO A 77 -2.38 12.77 5.49
C PRO A 77 -3.53 13.71 5.84
N LYS A 78 -4.64 13.12 6.29
CA LYS A 78 -5.71 13.91 6.91
C LYS A 78 -5.19 14.51 8.23
N PRO A 79 -5.47 15.79 8.51
CA PRO A 79 -5.05 16.47 9.73
C PRO A 79 -5.63 15.82 11.00
#